data_AF-A0A7X2LYV0-F1
#
_entry.id   AF-A0A7X2LYV0-F1
#
_cell.length_a   1.000
_cell.length_b   1.000
_cell.length_c   1.000
_cell.angle_alpha   90.00
_cell.angle_beta   90.00
_cell.angle_gamma   90.00
#
_symmetry.space_group_name_H-M   'P 1'
#
loop_
_entity.id
_entity.type
_entity.pdbx_description
1 polymer ?
#
loop_
_entity_poly.entity_id
_entity_poly.type
_entity_poly.pdbx_seq_one_letter_code
_entity_poly.pdbx_strand_id
1 'polypeptide(L)'
;MTVEIENKINEIGANKIKSIIPSIITEVIENNTPYIWISTEEKFVNLYGKLSSDFSGEVRRMSIQEYKHIINDLKVNGKKDWEESEVTQLLSSLNINRWVPTYTSNNGKNWLSYKDLIYDEFSAWKYDNFPLYDHEKEEVDEELELEIDSIYENVMVNLSVELLSKKIEKKFYK
;
A
#
# COMPACT_ATOMS: atom_id res chain seq x y z
N MET A 1 10.93 -7.83 38.24
CA MET A 1 10.93 -9.20 37.70
C MET A 1 10.35 -9.09 36.30
N THR A 2 11.25 -8.79 35.38
CA THR A 2 11.02 -8.60 33.94
C THR A 2 10.72 -9.97 33.37
N VAL A 3 9.43 -10.27 33.22
CA VAL A 3 8.99 -11.42 32.44
C VAL A 3 9.15 -10.99 30.99
N GLU A 4 10.10 -11.64 30.33
CA GLU A 4 10.39 -11.55 28.92
C GLU A 4 9.09 -11.67 28.12
N ILE A 5 8.81 -10.65 27.32
CA ILE A 5 7.87 -10.76 26.21
C ILE A 5 8.48 -11.84 25.32
N GLU A 6 7.87 -13.02 25.29
CA GLU A 6 8.23 -14.06 24.35
C GLU A 6 7.98 -13.48 22.95
N ASN A 7 9.05 -13.08 22.24
CA ASN A 7 8.99 -12.84 20.80
C ASN A 7 8.52 -14.16 20.17
N LYS A 8 7.24 -14.24 19.80
CA LYS A 8 6.65 -15.43 19.17
C LYS A 8 7.30 -15.67 17.80
N ILE A 9 7.80 -14.61 17.18
CA ILE A 9 8.65 -14.69 15.99
C ILE A 9 10.11 -14.91 16.40
N ASN A 10 10.62 -16.12 16.15
CA ASN A 10 12.06 -16.36 16.26
C ASN A 10 12.84 -15.60 15.17
N GLU A 11 14.17 -15.52 15.34
CA GLU A 11 15.06 -14.81 14.42
C GLU A 11 14.93 -15.28 12.95
N ILE A 12 14.68 -16.57 12.73
CA ILE A 12 14.51 -17.17 11.40
C ILE A 12 13.21 -16.65 10.75
N GLY A 13 12.11 -16.60 11.51
CA GLY A 13 10.83 -16.05 11.07
C GLY A 13 10.95 -14.56 10.72
N ALA A 14 11.57 -13.77 11.59
CA ALA A 14 11.76 -12.34 11.36
C ALA A 14 12.60 -12.07 10.10
N ASN A 15 13.66 -12.84 9.88
CA ASN A 15 14.49 -12.72 8.68
C ASN A 15 13.74 -13.13 7.40
N LYS A 16 12.84 -14.12 7.48
CA LYS A 16 11.96 -14.51 6.36
C LYS A 16 11.00 -13.37 6.01
N ILE A 17 10.36 -12.74 7.00
CA ILE A 17 9.47 -11.60 6.80
C ILE A 17 10.24 -10.42 6.17
N LYS A 18 11.40 -10.07 6.72
CA LYS A 18 12.22 -8.96 6.20
C LYS A 18 12.69 -9.16 4.75
N SER A 19 12.86 -10.41 4.31
CA SER A 19 13.32 -10.73 2.95
C SER A 19 12.19 -10.84 1.92
N ILE A 20 10.98 -11.26 2.33
CA ILE A 20 9.85 -11.36 1.40
C ILE A 20 9.31 -9.99 1.01
N ILE A 21 9.29 -9.02 1.92
CA ILE A 21 8.72 -7.69 1.68
C ILE A 21 9.39 -6.97 0.48
N PRO A 22 10.73 -6.84 0.37
CA PRO A 22 11.37 -6.27 -0.80
C PRO A 22 11.08 -7.03 -2.11
N SER A 23 10.83 -8.34 -2.02
CA SER A 23 10.49 -9.18 -3.16
C SER A 23 9.08 -8.88 -3.67
N ILE A 24 8.10 -8.79 -2.76
CA ILE A 24 6.72 -8.38 -3.07
C ILE A 24 6.70 -6.99 -3.70
N ILE A 25 7.37 -6.01 -3.07
CA ILE A 25 7.48 -4.65 -3.62
C ILE A 25 8.07 -4.68 -5.03
N THR A 26 9.11 -5.49 -5.22
CA THR A 26 9.78 -5.66 -6.51
C THR A 26 8.82 -6.17 -7.57
N GLU A 27 8.05 -7.20 -7.25
CA GLU A 27 7.09 -7.84 -8.13
C GLU A 27 5.93 -6.90 -8.50
N VAL A 28 5.35 -6.22 -7.51
CA VAL A 28 4.29 -5.23 -7.74
C VAL A 28 4.76 -4.14 -8.70
N ILE A 29 5.97 -3.62 -8.53
CA ILE A 29 6.54 -2.60 -9.44
C ILE A 29 6.75 -3.16 -10.85
N GLU A 30 7.21 -4.39 -10.97
CA GLU A 30 7.50 -5.01 -12.26
C GLU A 30 6.23 -5.35 -13.04
N ASN A 31 5.16 -5.74 -12.36
CA ASN A 31 3.92 -6.20 -12.97
C ASN A 31 2.89 -5.09 -13.23
N ASN A 32 3.06 -3.91 -12.64
CA ASN A 32 2.09 -2.82 -12.77
C ASN A 32 2.67 -1.60 -13.49
N THR A 33 1.81 -0.90 -14.23
CA THR A 33 2.11 0.41 -14.82
C THR A 33 1.62 1.50 -13.86
N PRO A 34 2.39 2.57 -13.60
CA PRO A 34 1.94 3.65 -12.73
C PRO A 34 0.84 4.50 -13.38
N TYR A 35 -0.22 4.76 -12.62
CA TYR A 35 -1.29 5.68 -12.96
C TYR A 35 -1.36 6.82 -11.94
N ILE A 36 -1.86 7.97 -12.39
CA ILE A 36 -2.15 9.13 -11.54
C ILE A 36 -3.66 9.28 -11.40
N TRP A 37 -4.12 9.53 -10.18
CA TRP A 37 -5.52 9.87 -9.90
C TRP A 37 -5.85 11.31 -10.32
N ILE A 38 -7.06 11.50 -10.82
CA ILE A 38 -7.59 12.77 -11.29
C ILE A 38 -8.98 12.95 -10.70
N SER A 39 -9.20 14.12 -10.10
CA SER A 39 -10.51 14.51 -9.59
C SER A 39 -11.51 14.68 -10.72
N THR A 40 -12.64 14.00 -10.62
CA THR A 40 -13.79 14.13 -11.52
C THR A 40 -15.06 14.29 -10.69
N GLU A 41 -16.10 14.88 -11.31
CA GLU A 41 -17.44 14.98 -10.73
C GLU A 41 -18.43 14.30 -11.67
N GLU A 42 -18.93 13.12 -11.29
CA GLU A 42 -19.93 12.38 -12.04
C GLU A 42 -21.32 12.56 -11.42
N LYS A 43 -22.23 13.24 -12.14
CA LYS A 43 -23.59 13.49 -11.64
C LYS A 43 -24.50 12.29 -11.86
N PHE A 44 -25.28 11.94 -10.85
CA PHE A 44 -26.27 10.85 -10.90
C PHE A 44 -27.54 11.19 -10.11
N VAL A 45 -28.64 10.50 -10.41
CA VAL A 45 -29.89 10.60 -9.62
C VAL A 45 -29.87 9.51 -8.55
N ASN A 46 -29.94 9.90 -7.28
CA ASN A 46 -29.91 8.96 -6.17
C ASN A 46 -31.27 8.27 -5.93
N LEU A 47 -31.31 7.33 -5.00
CA LEU A 47 -32.50 6.54 -4.65
C LEU A 47 -33.70 7.40 -4.18
N TYR A 48 -33.49 8.66 -3.83
CA TYR A 48 -34.52 9.61 -3.42
C TYR A 48 -34.99 10.54 -4.56
N GLY A 49 -34.56 10.29 -5.80
CA GLY A 49 -34.87 11.13 -6.95
C GLY A 49 -34.16 12.48 -6.95
N LYS A 50 -33.13 12.66 -6.10
CA LYS A 50 -32.34 13.90 -6.03
C LYS A 50 -31.05 13.76 -6.83
N LEU A 51 -30.61 14.85 -7.45
CA LEU A 51 -29.30 14.93 -8.08
C LEU A 51 -28.21 14.85 -7.01
N SER A 52 -27.20 14.01 -7.23
CA SER A 52 -26.01 13.83 -6.41
C SER A 52 -24.78 13.73 -7.31
N SER A 53 -23.59 13.83 -6.72
CA SER A 53 -22.33 13.78 -7.45
C SER A 53 -21.42 12.73 -6.82
N ASP A 54 -20.75 11.95 -7.64
CA ASP A 54 -19.67 11.04 -7.27
C ASP A 54 -18.31 11.72 -7.54
N PHE A 55 -17.40 11.61 -6.58
CA PHE A 55 -16.07 12.23 -6.57
C PHE A 55 -14.95 11.20 -6.52
N SER A 56 -15.22 9.94 -6.88
CA SER A 56 -14.23 8.86 -6.86
C SER A 56 -13.06 9.11 -7.81
N GLY A 57 -13.21 10.07 -8.74
CA GLY A 57 -12.21 10.39 -9.73
C GLY A 57 -11.99 9.28 -10.76
N GLU A 58 -11.01 9.51 -11.60
CA GLU A 58 -10.50 8.55 -12.56
C GLU A 58 -8.99 8.43 -12.44
N VAL A 59 -8.42 7.39 -13.04
CA VAL A 59 -6.97 7.26 -13.16
C VAL A 59 -6.58 7.26 -14.63
N ARG A 60 -5.44 7.86 -14.94
CA ARG A 60 -4.81 7.73 -16.26
C ARG A 60 -3.35 7.36 -16.13
N ARG A 61 -2.78 6.85 -17.22
CA ARG A 61 -1.34 6.57 -17.27
C ARG A 61 -0.56 7.82 -16.87
N MET A 62 0.35 7.63 -15.92
CA MET A 62 1.22 8.68 -15.44
C MET A 62 2.30 8.95 -16.48
N SER A 63 2.70 10.21 -16.64
CA SER A 63 3.88 10.61 -17.40
C SER A 63 5.12 10.63 -16.53
N ILE A 64 6.30 10.56 -17.15
CA ILE A 64 7.57 10.65 -16.43
C ILE A 64 7.74 12.01 -15.72
N GLN A 65 7.19 13.09 -16.27
CA GLN A 65 7.25 14.42 -15.66
C GLN A 65 6.43 14.49 -14.37
N GLU A 66 5.23 13.91 -14.37
CA GLU A 66 4.38 13.82 -13.18
C GLU A 66 5.02 12.96 -12.10
N TYR A 67 5.58 11.83 -12.49
CA TYR A 67 6.33 10.98 -11.57
C TYR A 67 7.50 11.73 -10.93
N LYS A 68 8.28 12.47 -11.73
CA LYS A 68 9.39 13.30 -11.22
C LYS A 68 8.91 14.42 -10.30
N HIS A 69 7.72 14.97 -10.54
CA HIS A 69 7.11 15.95 -9.65
C HIS A 69 6.80 15.34 -8.28
N ILE A 70 6.17 14.15 -8.22
CA ILE A 70 5.92 13.42 -6.97
C ILE A 70 7.22 13.20 -6.19
N ILE A 71 8.27 12.71 -6.85
CA ILE A 71 9.58 12.49 -6.21
C ILE A 71 10.20 13.80 -5.68
N ASN A 72 10.05 14.89 -6.43
CA ASN A 72 10.55 16.19 -5.99
C ASN A 72 9.75 16.72 -4.78
N ASP A 73 8.44 16.56 -4.79
CA ASP A 73 7.57 17.02 -3.71
C ASP A 73 7.85 16.27 -2.41
N LEU A 74 8.10 14.96 -2.48
CA LEU A 74 8.54 14.16 -1.34
C LEU A 74 9.86 14.68 -0.75
N LYS A 75 10.83 15.05 -1.61
CA LYS A 75 12.13 15.59 -1.17
C LYS A 75 12.03 16.99 -0.56
N VAL A 76 11.18 17.85 -1.11
CA VAL A 76 11.07 19.26 -0.72
C VAL A 76 10.26 19.41 0.55
N ASN A 77 9.13 18.72 0.65
CA ASN A 77 8.23 18.86 1.79
C ASN A 77 8.69 18.06 3.00
N GLY A 78 9.61 17.11 2.81
CA GLY A 78 10.19 16.29 3.87
C GLY A 78 9.15 15.44 4.61
N LYS A 79 9.63 14.55 5.46
CA LYS A 79 8.77 13.80 6.39
C LYS A 79 8.55 14.64 7.66
N LYS A 80 7.29 14.89 8.05
CA LYS A 80 6.97 15.24 9.44
C LYS A 80 6.87 13.99 10.30
N ASP A 81 7.13 14.09 11.59
CA ASP A 81 7.20 12.93 12.50
C ASP A 81 5.90 12.09 12.54
N TRP A 82 4.75 12.70 12.25
CA TRP A 82 3.43 12.04 12.20
C TRP A 82 3.02 11.58 10.79
N GLU A 83 3.83 11.83 9.76
CA GLU A 83 3.54 11.45 8.38
C GLU A 83 4.09 10.04 8.08
N GLU A 84 3.46 9.35 7.14
CA GLU A 84 3.92 8.03 6.67
C GLU A 84 5.37 8.10 6.15
N SER A 85 6.05 6.95 6.06
CA SER A 85 7.40 6.91 5.47
C SER A 85 7.40 7.45 4.03
N GLU A 86 8.51 8.01 3.55
CA GLU A 86 8.61 8.50 2.16
C GLU A 86 8.31 7.39 1.14
N VAL A 87 8.68 6.15 1.45
CA VAL A 87 8.37 4.97 0.64
C VAL A 87 6.86 4.71 0.61
N THR A 88 6.22 4.73 1.78
CA THR A 88 4.77 4.54 1.89
C THR A 88 4.03 5.64 1.12
N GLN A 89 4.42 6.91 1.30
CA GLN A 89 3.83 8.04 0.58
C GLN A 89 4.02 7.91 -0.94
N LEU A 90 5.23 7.53 -1.40
CA LEU A 90 5.49 7.26 -2.81
C LEU A 90 4.54 6.20 -3.35
N LEU A 91 4.46 5.04 -2.69
CA LEU A 91 3.65 3.92 -3.14
C LEU A 91 2.13 4.21 -3.09
N SER A 92 1.67 5.00 -2.12
CA SER A 92 0.29 5.52 -2.06
C SER A 92 -0.04 6.46 -3.22
N SER A 93 0.95 7.21 -3.71
CA SER A 93 0.78 8.20 -4.79
C SER A 93 0.72 7.57 -6.19
N LEU A 94 1.01 6.28 -6.30
CA LEU A 94 1.01 5.55 -7.57
C LEU A 94 -0.21 4.64 -7.61
N ASN A 95 -1.22 5.00 -8.40
CA ASN A 95 -2.36 4.14 -8.61
C ASN A 95 -2.07 3.04 -9.64
N ILE A 96 -2.89 2.01 -9.60
CA ILE A 96 -3.07 1.06 -10.68
C ILE A 96 -4.43 1.28 -11.33
N ASN A 97 -4.59 0.83 -12.57
CA ASN A 97 -5.88 0.90 -13.27
C ASN A 97 -6.88 -0.18 -12.81
N ARG A 98 -7.11 -0.25 -11.51
CA ARG A 98 -8.08 -1.13 -10.84
C ARG A 98 -8.67 -0.40 -9.64
N TRP A 99 -9.92 -0.69 -9.33
CA TRP A 99 -10.63 -0.10 -8.20
C TRP A 99 -11.53 -1.14 -7.54
N VAL A 100 -11.87 -0.89 -6.28
CA VAL A 100 -12.86 -1.66 -5.52
C VAL A 100 -14.03 -0.77 -5.16
N PRO A 101 -15.27 -1.31 -5.12
CA PRO A 101 -16.42 -0.51 -4.72
C PRO A 101 -16.28 -0.08 -3.26
N THR A 102 -16.78 1.11 -2.95
CA THR A 102 -16.90 1.56 -1.55
C THR A 102 -18.34 1.93 -1.22
N TYR A 103 -18.65 1.88 0.07
CA TYR A 103 -19.92 2.35 0.63
C TYR A 103 -19.81 3.77 1.19
N THR A 104 -18.75 4.50 0.83
CA THR A 104 -18.55 5.89 1.21
C THR A 104 -19.44 6.76 0.35
N SER A 105 -20.24 7.61 1.02
CA SER A 105 -21.12 8.55 0.34
C SER A 105 -20.34 9.39 -0.67
N ASN A 106 -20.88 9.48 -1.89
CA ASN A 106 -20.30 10.22 -3.02
C ASN A 106 -18.89 9.75 -3.46
N ASN A 107 -18.45 8.55 -3.08
CA ASN A 107 -17.17 7.98 -3.51
C ASN A 107 -17.34 6.48 -3.77
N GLY A 108 -18.09 6.11 -4.81
CA GLY A 108 -18.40 4.71 -5.11
C GLY A 108 -17.19 3.85 -5.47
N LYS A 109 -16.04 4.42 -5.81
CA LYS A 109 -14.82 3.69 -6.19
C LYS A 109 -13.62 4.12 -5.34
N ASN A 110 -12.86 3.15 -4.85
CA ASN A 110 -11.51 3.36 -4.32
C ASN A 110 -10.50 2.82 -5.33
N TRP A 111 -9.70 3.70 -5.92
CA TRP A 111 -8.64 3.30 -6.85
C TRP A 111 -7.46 2.72 -6.08
N LEU A 112 -7.08 1.49 -6.42
CA LEU A 112 -6.00 0.81 -5.73
C LEU A 112 -4.67 1.50 -6.05
N SER A 113 -3.81 1.58 -5.04
CA SER A 113 -2.44 2.07 -5.11
C SER A 113 -1.45 0.91 -5.13
N TYR A 114 -0.17 1.21 -5.37
CA TYR A 114 0.88 0.22 -5.22
C TYR A 114 0.99 -0.23 -3.76
N LYS A 115 0.77 0.68 -2.80
CA LYS A 115 0.75 0.34 -1.37
C LYS A 115 -0.33 -0.70 -1.06
N ASP A 116 -1.53 -0.52 -1.60
CA ASP A 116 -2.64 -1.46 -1.38
C ASP A 116 -2.28 -2.85 -1.91
N LEU A 117 -1.76 -2.94 -3.14
CA LEU A 117 -1.33 -4.23 -3.69
C LEU A 117 -0.22 -4.89 -2.87
N ILE A 118 0.77 -4.12 -2.42
CA ILE A 118 1.88 -4.66 -1.61
C ILE A 118 1.34 -5.22 -0.30
N TYR A 119 0.42 -4.51 0.34
CA TYR A 119 -0.19 -4.96 1.58
C TYR A 119 -1.09 -6.18 1.37
N ASP A 120 -1.87 -6.24 0.29
CA ASP A 120 -2.70 -7.40 -0.06
C ASP A 120 -1.85 -8.66 -0.29
N GLU A 121 -0.78 -8.55 -1.09
CA GLU A 121 0.15 -9.66 -1.36
C GLU A 121 0.91 -10.08 -0.09
N PHE A 122 1.31 -9.12 0.74
CA PHE A 122 1.93 -9.41 2.03
C PHE A 122 0.97 -10.11 2.99
N SER A 123 -0.29 -9.67 3.04
CA SER A 123 -1.32 -10.25 3.90
C SER A 123 -1.65 -11.67 3.47
N ALA A 124 -1.78 -11.93 2.15
CA ALA A 124 -1.94 -13.28 1.62
C ALA A 124 -0.77 -14.18 2.03
N TRP A 125 0.47 -13.72 1.84
CA TRP A 125 1.65 -14.45 2.27
C TRP A 125 1.68 -14.69 3.79
N LYS A 126 1.32 -13.68 4.59
CA LYS A 126 1.22 -13.76 6.06
C LYS A 126 0.26 -14.88 6.47
N TYR A 127 -0.94 -14.92 5.91
CA TYR A 127 -1.95 -15.94 6.22
C TYR A 127 -1.57 -17.34 5.73
N ASP A 128 -0.78 -17.46 4.65
CA ASP A 128 -0.27 -18.76 4.17
C ASP A 128 0.90 -19.30 4.99
N ASN A 129 1.58 -18.46 5.77
CA ASN A 129 2.85 -18.81 6.44
C ASN A 129 2.76 -18.83 7.97
N PHE A 130 1.71 -18.27 8.56
CA PHE A 130 1.52 -18.19 10.00
C PHE A 130 0.11 -18.68 10.39
N PRO A 131 -0.03 -19.42 11.51
CA PRO A 131 -1.31 -19.94 11.97
C PRO A 131 -2.12 -18.85 12.69
N LEU A 132 -2.47 -17.77 11.97
CA LEU A 132 -3.20 -16.63 12.55
C LEU A 132 -4.70 -16.89 12.69
N TYR A 133 -5.25 -17.79 11.87
CA TYR A 133 -6.66 -18.15 11.87
C TYR A 133 -6.80 -19.66 11.91
N ASP A 134 -7.84 -20.14 12.60
CA ASP A 134 -8.19 -21.54 12.62
C ASP A 134 -9.02 -21.96 11.38
N HIS A 135 -9.48 -23.21 11.37
CA HIS A 135 -10.29 -23.74 10.29
C HIS A 135 -11.68 -23.10 10.16
N GLU A 136 -12.16 -22.43 11.21
CA GLU A 136 -13.43 -21.69 11.25
C GLU A 136 -13.24 -20.21 10.90
N LYS A 137 -11.99 -19.79 10.62
CA LYS A 137 -11.57 -18.41 10.37
C LYS A 137 -11.72 -17.50 11.58
N GLU A 138 -11.67 -18.07 12.79
CA GLU A 138 -11.53 -17.28 14.00
C GLU A 138 -10.06 -16.93 14.19
N GLU A 139 -9.80 -15.70 14.62
CA GLU A 139 -8.46 -15.20 14.91
C GLU A 139 -7.90 -15.92 16.16
N VAL A 140 -6.74 -16.54 16.01
CA VAL A 140 -6.13 -17.38 17.04
C VAL A 140 -5.01 -16.65 17.78
N ASP A 141 -4.31 -15.72 17.13
CA ASP A 141 -3.17 -15.01 17.72
C ASP A 141 -3.00 -13.58 17.17
N GLU A 142 -3.77 -12.65 17.75
CA GLU A 142 -3.70 -11.20 17.46
C GLU A 142 -2.31 -10.62 17.74
N GLU A 143 -1.64 -11.09 18.80
CA GLU A 143 -0.31 -10.59 19.18
C GLU A 143 0.75 -10.94 18.14
N LEU A 144 0.70 -12.18 17.60
CA LEU A 144 1.56 -12.59 16.51
C LEU A 144 1.26 -11.79 15.23
N GLU A 145 -0.01 -11.53 14.91
CA GLU A 145 -0.37 -10.69 13.76
C GLU A 145 0.22 -9.27 13.89
N LEU A 146 0.10 -8.65 15.07
CA LEU A 146 0.69 -7.34 15.37
C LEU A 146 2.23 -7.36 15.29
N GLU A 147 2.89 -8.43 15.74
CA GLU A 147 4.34 -8.56 15.66
C GLU A 147 4.80 -8.63 14.19
N ILE A 148 4.10 -9.41 13.35
CA ILE A 148 4.39 -9.53 11.92
C ILE A 148 4.19 -8.18 11.22
N ASP A 149 3.06 -7.50 11.49
CA ASP A 149 2.74 -6.20 10.90
C ASP A 149 3.73 -5.12 11.35
N SER A 150 4.21 -5.18 12.60
CA SER A 150 5.28 -4.28 13.06
C SER A 150 6.60 -4.49 12.29
N ILE A 151 6.93 -5.71 11.90
CA ILE A 151 8.12 -5.97 11.07
C ILE A 151 7.90 -5.40 9.66
N TYR A 152 6.70 -5.55 9.10
CA TYR A 152 6.34 -4.95 7.82
C TYR A 152 6.54 -3.43 7.82
N GLU A 153 5.94 -2.74 8.80
CA GLU A 153 6.07 -1.29 8.93
C GLU A 153 7.51 -0.85 9.14
N ASN A 154 8.28 -1.59 9.93
CA ASN A 154 9.71 -1.32 10.13
C ASN A 154 10.51 -1.41 8.83
N VAL A 155 10.24 -2.42 7.99
CA VAL A 155 10.88 -2.54 6.67
C VAL A 155 10.48 -1.37 5.77
N MET A 156 9.19 -1.02 5.72
CA MET A 156 8.69 0.09 4.90
C MET A 156 9.33 1.43 5.29
N VAL A 157 9.47 1.69 6.59
CA VAL A 157 10.10 2.90 7.13
C VAL A 157 11.59 2.99 6.80
N ASN A 158 12.29 1.85 6.76
CA ASN A 158 13.75 1.80 6.56
C ASN A 158 14.17 1.59 5.09
N LEU A 159 13.22 1.39 4.18
CA LEU A 159 13.51 1.26 2.75
C LEU A 159 13.93 2.60 2.16
N SER A 160 14.90 2.56 1.24
CA SER A 160 15.37 3.75 0.54
C SER A 160 14.41 4.14 -0.59
N VAL A 161 13.75 5.30 -0.44
CA VAL A 161 12.91 5.89 -1.50
C VAL A 161 13.73 6.17 -2.78
N GLU A 162 15.03 6.45 -2.66
CA GLU A 162 15.89 6.70 -3.83
C GLU A 162 16.09 5.43 -4.67
N LEU A 163 16.37 4.30 -4.03
CA LEU A 163 16.53 3.02 -4.73
C LEU A 163 15.22 2.57 -5.38
N LEU A 164 14.11 2.71 -4.63
CA LEU A 164 12.79 2.36 -5.10
C LEU A 164 12.37 3.24 -6.29
N SER A 165 12.62 4.54 -6.18
CA SER A 165 12.21 5.49 -7.21
C SER A 165 12.94 5.26 -8.53
N LYS A 166 14.24 4.92 -8.49
CA LYS A 166 15.00 4.50 -9.68
C LYS A 166 14.44 3.24 -10.33
N LYS A 167 13.91 2.31 -9.54
CA LYS A 167 13.29 1.08 -10.06
C LYS A 167 11.99 1.38 -10.79
N ILE A 168 11.14 2.21 -10.20
CA ILE A 168 9.86 2.63 -10.80
C ILE A 168 10.11 3.50 -12.03
N GLU A 169 11.11 4.39 -12.03
CA GLU A 169 11.43 5.26 -13.17
C GLU A 169 11.70 4.46 -14.45
N LYS A 170 12.33 3.28 -14.33
CA LYS A 170 12.58 2.37 -15.46
C LYS A 170 11.31 1.91 -16.16
N LYS A 171 10.14 1.98 -15.51
CA LYS A 171 8.84 1.60 -16.09
C LYS A 171 8.33 2.58 -17.12
N PHE A 172 8.83 3.81 -17.14
CA PHE A 172 8.44 4.84 -18.10
C PHE A 172 9.25 4.81 -19.40
N TYR A 173 10.33 4.03 -19.44
CA TYR A 173 11.21 3.90 -20.61
C TYR A 173 11.08 2.52 -21.31
N LYS A 174 10.09 1.71 -20.89
CA LYS A 174 9.72 0.43 -21.51
C LYS A 174 8.47 0.63 -22.37
#